data_AF-A0A7Z1S9Y3-F1
#
_entry.id   AF-A0A7Z1S9Y3-F1
#
_cell.length_a   1.000
_cell.length_b   1.000
_cell.length_c   1.000
_cell.angle_alpha   90.00
_cell.angle_beta   90.00
_cell.angle_gamma   90.00
#
_symmetry.space_group_name_H-M   'P 1'
#
loop_
_entity.id
_entity.type
_entity.pdbx_description
1 polymer ?
#
loop_
_entity_poly.entity_id
_entity_poly.type
_entity_poly.pdbx_seq_one_letter_code
_entity_poly.pdbx_strand_id
1 'polypeptide(L)'
;LLDEPQRQQVTEIKQIYEALGYAVIASEDVEATKELERFFPERLTVFMGQSGAGKSTVFNQCSPELQLATAEISQSLGRGKHTTRHVELIPLYDGLVADTPGFSAIDFLEMEAVELPKQFPEFVAAASHCKFRECMHHKEPGCEVKRQVEAGTIAT
;
A
#
# COMPACT_ATOMS: atom_id res chain seq x y z
N LEU A 1 -15.15 14.06 4.31
CA LEU A 1 -14.32 14.44 3.14
C LEU A 1 -13.00 15.00 3.66
N LEU A 2 -11.91 14.83 2.92
CA LEU A 2 -10.59 15.37 3.28
C LEU A 2 -10.61 16.91 3.26
N ASP A 3 -9.82 17.55 4.12
CA ASP A 3 -9.54 18.98 4.03
C ASP A 3 -8.43 19.29 3.01
N GLU A 4 -8.19 20.57 2.75
CA GLU A 4 -7.19 20.98 1.75
C GLU A 4 -5.77 20.51 2.07
N PRO A 5 -5.26 20.63 3.32
CA PRO A 5 -3.99 20.04 3.70
C PRO A 5 -3.91 18.53 3.46
N GLN A 6 -4.96 17.78 3.78
CA GLN A 6 -5.02 16.34 3.57
C GLN A 6 -4.98 15.97 2.08
N ARG A 7 -5.67 16.72 1.22
CA ARG A 7 -5.61 16.53 -0.23
C ARG A 7 -4.22 16.75 -0.81
N GLN A 8 -3.57 17.82 -0.36
CA GLN A 8 -2.20 18.12 -0.77
C GLN A 8 -1.25 16.98 -0.37
N GLN A 9 -1.38 16.47 0.86
CA GLN A 9 -0.59 15.34 1.34
C GLN A 9 -0.81 14.06 0.51
N VAL A 10 -2.07 13.73 0.17
CA VAL A 10 -2.37 12.57 -0.69
C VAL A 10 -1.75 12.74 -2.07
N THR A 11 -1.79 13.95 -2.63
CA THR A 11 -1.21 14.26 -3.95
C THR A 11 0.31 14.07 -3.93
N GLU A 12 0.99 14.56 -2.89
CA GLU A 12 2.44 14.39 -2.71
C GLU A 12 2.83 12.92 -2.58
N ILE A 13 2.12 12.15 -1.75
CA ILE A 13 2.34 10.71 -1.59
C ILE A 13 2.13 9.99 -2.93
N LYS A 14 1.05 10.31 -3.65
CA LYS A 14 0.74 9.72 -4.95
C LYS A 14 1.90 9.91 -5.93
N GLN A 15 2.39 11.14 -6.07
CA GLN A 15 3.51 11.47 -6.97
C GLN A 15 4.79 10.70 -6.63
N ILE A 16 5.09 10.53 -5.34
CA ILE A 16 6.26 9.77 -4.89
C ILE A 16 6.17 8.32 -5.38
N TYR A 17 5.08 7.62 -5.07
CA TYR A 17 4.92 6.21 -5.43
C TYR A 17 4.78 5.99 -6.94
N GLU A 18 4.14 6.90 -7.67
CA GLU A 18 4.07 6.86 -9.13
C GLU A 18 5.44 7.03 -9.79
N ALA A 19 6.29 7.93 -9.26
CA ALA A 19 7.66 8.10 -9.75
C ALA A 19 8.53 6.84 -9.53
N LEU A 20 8.17 6.00 -8.56
CA LEU A 20 8.79 4.68 -8.31
C LEU A 20 8.22 3.58 -9.20
N GLY A 21 7.20 3.86 -10.01
CA GLY A 21 6.57 2.92 -10.94
C GLY A 21 5.39 2.14 -10.35
N TYR A 22 4.90 2.50 -9.16
CA TYR A 22 3.68 1.92 -8.62
C TYR A 22 2.44 2.60 -9.22
N ALA A 23 1.40 1.80 -9.49
CA ALA A 23 0.08 2.36 -9.79
C ALA A 23 -0.57 2.84 -8.48
N VAL A 24 -0.99 4.10 -8.44
CA VAL A 24 -1.63 4.70 -7.27
C VAL A 24 -2.96 5.29 -7.66
N ILE A 25 -4.02 4.77 -7.05
CA ILE A 25 -5.39 5.25 -7.25
C ILE A 25 -5.85 5.90 -5.95
N ALA A 26 -6.16 7.20 -6.01
CA ALA A 26 -6.72 7.94 -4.90
C ALA A 26 -8.25 7.94 -4.98
N SER A 27 -8.94 7.92 -3.84
CA SER A 27 -10.41 7.94 -3.81
C SER A 27 -11.03 9.23 -4.39
N GLU A 28 -10.25 10.30 -4.51
CA GLU A 28 -10.68 11.56 -5.11
C GLU A 28 -10.48 11.59 -6.64
N ASP A 29 -9.78 10.60 -7.21
CA ASP A 29 -9.61 10.52 -8.65
C ASP A 29 -10.97 10.32 -9.33
N VAL A 30 -11.20 11.10 -10.38
CA VAL A 30 -12.38 10.94 -11.23
C VAL A 30 -12.30 9.55 -11.84
N GLU A 31 -13.33 8.73 -11.65
CA GLU A 31 -13.39 7.34 -12.12
C GLU A 31 -12.42 6.37 -11.40
N ALA A 32 -12.00 6.65 -10.16
CA ALA A 32 -11.13 5.77 -9.37
C ALA A 32 -11.55 4.28 -9.38
N THR A 33 -12.84 3.98 -9.22
CA THR A 33 -13.37 2.61 -9.27
C THR A 33 -13.15 1.96 -10.64
N LYS A 34 -13.32 2.71 -11.71
CA LYS A 34 -13.12 2.23 -13.09
C LYS A 34 -11.65 2.08 -13.45
N GLU A 35 -10.78 2.88 -12.86
CA GLU A 35 -9.34 2.64 -12.99
C GLU A 35 -8.95 1.35 -12.26
N LEU A 36 -9.49 1.13 -11.06
CA LEU A 36 -9.28 -0.07 -10.25
C LEU A 36 -9.75 -1.33 -10.99
N GLU A 37 -10.91 -1.29 -11.65
CA GLU A 37 -11.46 -2.37 -12.52
C GLU A 37 -10.44 -2.97 -13.50
N ARG A 38 -9.54 -2.15 -14.05
CA ARG A 38 -8.56 -2.59 -15.07
C ARG A 38 -7.54 -3.59 -14.54
N PHE A 39 -7.41 -3.72 -13.22
CA PHE A 39 -6.43 -4.60 -12.58
C PHE A 39 -6.95 -6.01 -12.28
N PHE A 40 -8.24 -6.28 -12.49
CA PHE A 40 -8.89 -7.54 -12.10
C PHE A 40 -8.90 -8.66 -13.14
N PRO A 41 -9.11 -8.39 -14.46
CA PRO A 41 -9.30 -9.47 -15.42
C PRO A 41 -8.19 -10.51 -15.38
N GLU A 42 -8.58 -11.78 -15.31
CA GLU A 42 -7.72 -12.97 -15.29
C GLU A 42 -6.69 -13.00 -14.13
N ARG A 43 -6.94 -12.25 -13.04
CA ARG A 43 -6.04 -12.16 -11.88
C ARG A 43 -6.72 -12.57 -10.58
N LEU A 44 -5.89 -13.04 -9.64
CA LEU A 44 -6.25 -13.14 -8.22
C LEU A 44 -5.75 -11.87 -7.51
N THR A 45 -6.68 -11.04 -7.08
CA THR A 45 -6.41 -9.80 -6.37
C THR A 45 -6.58 -10.00 -4.86
N VAL A 46 -5.67 -9.48 -4.05
CA VAL A 46 -5.75 -9.54 -2.59
C VAL A 46 -5.76 -8.12 -2.05
N PHE A 47 -6.80 -7.76 -1.28
CA PHE A 47 -6.86 -6.46 -0.62
C PHE A 47 -6.21 -6.55 0.75
N MET A 48 -5.11 -5.80 0.93
CA MET A 48 -4.36 -5.77 2.18
C MET A 48 -4.41 -4.36 2.79
N GLY A 49 -4.39 -4.29 4.12
CA GLY A 49 -4.38 -3.03 4.84
C GLY A 49 -4.88 -3.19 6.27
N GLN A 50 -4.64 -2.20 7.11
CA GLN A 50 -5.02 -2.25 8.52
C GLN A 50 -6.53 -2.44 8.71
N SER A 51 -6.92 -2.99 9.86
CA SER A 51 -8.32 -3.02 10.28
C SER A 51 -8.89 -1.59 10.33
N GLY A 52 -10.01 -1.35 9.64
CA GLY A 52 -10.62 -0.02 9.53
C GLY A 52 -10.14 0.83 8.35
N ALA A 53 -9.19 0.36 7.53
CA ALA A 53 -8.67 1.11 6.37
C ALA A 53 -9.66 1.27 5.19
N GLY A 54 -10.92 0.80 5.30
CA GLY A 54 -11.93 0.97 4.26
C GLY A 54 -11.97 -0.08 3.14
N LYS A 55 -11.27 -1.22 3.28
CA LYS A 55 -11.25 -2.31 2.28
C LYS A 55 -12.65 -2.78 1.86
N SER A 56 -13.52 -3.10 2.82
CA SER A 56 -14.91 -3.52 2.56
C SER A 56 -15.75 -2.44 1.89
N THR A 57 -15.45 -1.16 2.15
CA THR A 57 -16.10 -0.03 1.47
C THR A 57 -15.72 0.01 -0.01
N VAL A 58 -14.43 -0.17 -0.33
CA VAL A 58 -13.96 -0.23 -1.72
C VAL A 58 -14.57 -1.43 -2.45
N PHE A 59 -14.70 -2.59 -1.79
CA PHE A 59 -15.41 -3.75 -2.34
C PHE A 59 -16.84 -3.44 -2.73
N ASN A 60 -17.61 -2.84 -1.83
CA ASN A 60 -19.01 -2.51 -2.10
C ASN A 60 -19.18 -1.43 -3.18
N GLN A 61 -18.16 -0.59 -3.39
CA GLN A 61 -18.13 0.36 -4.52
C GLN A 61 -17.85 -0.35 -5.85
N CYS A 62 -17.01 -1.38 -5.86
CA CYS A 62 -16.68 -2.17 -7.05
C CYS A 62 -17.80 -3.16 -7.42
N SER A 63 -18.44 -3.77 -6.44
CA SER A 63 -19.61 -4.62 -6.67
C SER A 63 -20.63 -4.41 -5.55
N PRO A 64 -21.61 -3.53 -5.78
CA PRO A 64 -22.70 -3.28 -4.84
C PRO A 64 -23.50 -4.53 -4.49
N GLU A 65 -23.47 -5.55 -5.35
CA GLU A 65 -24.18 -6.82 -5.17
C GLU A 65 -23.54 -7.73 -4.12
N LEU A 66 -22.26 -7.50 -3.76
CA LEU A 66 -21.57 -8.32 -2.75
C LEU A 66 -22.12 -8.12 -1.34
N GLN A 67 -22.75 -6.97 -1.07
CA GLN A 67 -23.37 -6.62 0.22
C GLN A 67 -22.49 -7.00 1.42
N LEU A 68 -21.17 -6.83 1.31
CA LEU A 68 -20.26 -7.18 2.39
C LEU A 68 -20.60 -6.32 3.61
N ALA A 69 -20.63 -6.95 4.79
CA ALA A 69 -20.98 -6.26 6.03
C ALA A 69 -19.97 -5.13 6.32
N THR A 70 -20.34 -3.89 6.02
CA THR A 70 -19.60 -2.68 6.39
C THR A 70 -20.09 -2.19 7.75
N ALA A 71 -19.73 -2.86 8.84
CA ALA A 71 -19.99 -2.30 10.16
C ALA A 71 -19.02 -1.12 10.41
N GLU A 72 -19.56 0.01 10.89
CA GLU A 72 -18.74 1.06 11.50
C GLU A 72 -17.86 0.44 12.59
N ILE A 73 -16.62 0.93 12.72
CA ILE A 73 -15.64 0.43 13.67
C ILE A 73 -16.30 0.27 15.05
N SER A 74 -16.50 -0.98 15.48
CA SER A 74 -17.11 -1.32 16.77
C SER A 74 -16.24 -0.75 17.90
N GLN A 75 -16.65 0.40 18.46
CA GLN A 75 -16.02 1.04 19.62
C GLN A 75 -16.16 0.23 20.93
N SER A 76 -16.86 -0.91 20.94
CA SER A 76 -17.29 -1.58 22.17
C SER A 76 -16.45 -2.80 22.60
N LEU A 77 -15.46 -3.25 21.84
CA LEU A 77 -14.54 -4.29 22.29
C LEU A 77 -13.14 -4.00 21.75
N GLY A 78 -12.15 -3.87 22.63
CA GLY A 78 -10.72 -3.82 22.28
C GLY A 78 -10.17 -5.07 21.59
N ARG A 79 -11.04 -5.89 20.99
CA ARG A 79 -10.81 -6.90 19.95
C ARG A 79 -12.09 -7.00 19.11
N GLY A 80 -12.00 -6.73 17.82
CA GLY A 80 -13.13 -6.82 16.89
C GLY A 80 -13.69 -8.24 16.82
N LYS A 81 -14.95 -8.40 17.22
CA LYS A 81 -15.74 -9.62 17.01
C LYS A 81 -16.35 -9.53 15.62
N HIS A 82 -15.68 -10.19 14.67
CA HIS A 82 -16.15 -10.81 13.41
C HIS A 82 -14.93 -10.93 12.49
N THR A 83 -14.13 -11.96 12.78
CA THR A 83 -12.97 -12.39 12.02
C THR A 83 -13.48 -13.17 10.81
N THR A 84 -13.23 -12.74 9.57
CA THR A 84 -13.32 -13.67 8.43
C THR A 84 -12.21 -14.70 8.63
N ARG A 85 -12.49 -15.80 9.35
CA ARG A 85 -11.51 -16.87 9.63
C ARG A 85 -11.15 -17.67 8.37
N HIS A 86 -11.95 -17.50 7.31
CA HIS A 86 -11.78 -18.11 6.02
C HIS A 86 -11.59 -17.01 4.99
N VAL A 87 -10.57 -17.17 4.13
CA VAL A 87 -10.43 -16.36 2.93
C VAL A 87 -11.43 -16.88 1.92
N GLU A 88 -12.33 -16.01 1.47
CA GLU A 88 -13.27 -16.32 0.39
C GLU A 88 -12.78 -15.69 -0.91
N LEU A 89 -12.89 -16.44 -2.00
CA LEU A 89 -12.58 -15.96 -3.35
C LEU A 89 -13.88 -15.55 -4.03
N ILE A 90 -14.00 -14.27 -4.31
CA ILE A 90 -15.18 -13.64 -4.88
C ILE A 90 -14.90 -13.32 -6.35
N PRO A 91 -15.71 -13.83 -7.30
CA PRO A 91 -15.62 -13.42 -8.69
C PRO A 91 -15.93 -11.92 -8.85
N LEU A 92 -15.03 -11.19 -9.51
CA LEU A 92 -15.20 -9.75 -9.75
C LEU A 92 -14.42 -9.34 -11.01
N TYR A 93 -15.08 -8.63 -11.94
CA TYR A 93 -14.50 -8.09 -13.18
C TYR A 93 -13.59 -9.09 -13.93
N ASP A 94 -14.11 -10.28 -14.22
CA ASP A 94 -13.39 -11.39 -14.88
C ASP A 94 -12.14 -11.89 -14.14
N GLY A 95 -12.02 -11.58 -12.85
CA GLY A 95 -11.00 -12.07 -11.93
C GLY A 95 -11.57 -12.65 -10.65
N LEU A 96 -10.69 -12.87 -9.67
CA LEU A 96 -11.02 -13.33 -8.32
C LEU A 96 -10.46 -12.35 -7.30
N VAL A 97 -11.20 -12.10 -6.23
CA VAL A 97 -10.71 -11.30 -5.11
C VAL A 97 -10.76 -12.08 -3.82
N ALA A 98 -9.66 -12.08 -3.10
CA ALA A 98 -9.58 -12.62 -1.76
C ALA A 98 -10.01 -11.55 -0.74
N ASP A 99 -11.12 -11.78 -0.04
CA ASP A 99 -11.43 -11.01 1.17
C ASP A 99 -10.55 -11.51 2.31
N THR A 100 -9.64 -10.65 2.78
CA THR A 100 -8.70 -10.98 3.85
C THR A 100 -8.93 -10.08 5.07
N PRO A 101 -8.81 -10.62 6.30
CA PRO A 101 -8.82 -9.81 7.50
C PRO A 101 -7.76 -8.71 7.44
N GLY A 102 -8.10 -7.52 7.93
CA GLY A 102 -7.09 -6.51 8.17
C GLY A 102 -6.07 -6.97 9.21
N PHE A 103 -4.82 -6.57 9.06
CA PHE A 103 -3.80 -6.77 10.10
C PHE A 103 -3.80 -5.61 11.10
N SER A 104 -3.35 -5.84 12.33
CA SER A 104 -3.10 -4.76 13.31
C SER A 104 -1.66 -4.25 13.23
N ALA A 105 -0.73 -5.11 12.86
CA ALA A 105 0.68 -4.80 12.63
C ALA A 105 1.21 -5.74 11.54
N ILE A 106 2.19 -5.26 10.78
CA ILE A 106 3.02 -6.10 9.91
C ILE A 106 4.29 -6.39 10.70
N ASP A 107 4.67 -7.67 10.75
CA ASP A 107 5.93 -8.11 11.33
C ASP A 107 6.80 -8.70 10.21
N PHE A 108 8.09 -8.39 10.23
CA PHE A 108 9.06 -8.81 9.22
C PHE A 108 9.98 -9.90 9.79
N LEU A 109 9.39 -10.91 10.42
CA LEU A 109 10.08 -11.96 11.19
C LEU A 109 11.16 -12.73 10.38
N GLU A 110 11.02 -12.77 9.06
CA GLU A 110 11.89 -13.53 8.16
C GLU A 110 12.87 -12.65 7.36
N MET A 111 12.90 -11.33 7.59
CA MET A 111 13.76 -10.42 6.83
C MET A 111 14.95 -9.94 7.67
N GLU A 112 16.15 -10.12 7.15
CA GLU A 112 17.34 -9.55 7.76
C GLU A 112 17.49 -8.05 7.43
N ALA A 113 18.08 -7.27 8.34
CA ALA A 113 18.26 -5.83 8.15
C ALA A 113 19.09 -5.46 6.89
N VAL A 114 19.94 -6.38 6.43
CA VAL A 114 20.73 -6.24 5.18
C VAL A 114 19.91 -6.40 3.91
N GLU A 115 18.71 -6.96 4.01
CA GLU A 115 17.80 -7.16 2.89
C GLU A 115 16.86 -5.98 2.71
N LEU A 116 16.59 -5.23 3.78
CA LEU A 116 15.64 -4.13 3.78
C LEU A 116 15.95 -3.06 2.72
N PRO A 117 17.19 -2.55 2.56
CA PRO A 117 17.49 -1.58 1.51
C PRO A 117 17.20 -2.07 0.08
N LYS A 118 17.20 -3.40 -0.13
CA LYS A 118 16.96 -4.01 -1.44
C LYS A 118 15.47 -4.04 -1.81
N GLN A 119 14.58 -3.74 -0.86
CA GLN A 119 13.14 -3.70 -1.07
C GLN A 119 12.65 -2.31 -1.51
N PHE A 120 13.54 -1.32 -1.57
CA PHE A 120 13.25 0.05 -2.01
C PHE A 120 13.86 0.27 -3.41
N PRO A 121 13.06 0.34 -4.48
CA PRO A 121 13.55 0.50 -5.85
C PRO A 121 14.53 1.67 -6.03
N GLU A 122 14.24 2.80 -5.40
CA GLU A 122 15.05 4.01 -5.42
C GLU A 122 16.37 3.86 -4.66
N PHE A 123 16.41 3.04 -3.59
CA PHE A 123 17.67 2.73 -2.93
C PHE A 123 18.51 1.80 -3.79
N VAL A 124 17.89 0.79 -4.41
CA VAL A 124 18.58 -0.13 -5.33
C VAL A 124 19.22 0.64 -6.49
N ALA A 125 18.49 1.59 -7.08
CA ALA A 125 19.00 2.44 -8.15
C ALA A 125 20.17 3.33 -7.71
N ALA A 126 20.11 3.89 -6.51
CA ALA A 126 21.18 4.75 -5.97
C ALA A 126 22.39 3.96 -5.45
N ALA A 127 22.19 2.74 -4.94
CA ALA A 127 23.21 1.95 -4.26
C ALA A 127 24.42 1.62 -5.15
N SER A 128 24.25 1.51 -6.47
CA SER A 128 25.35 1.30 -7.42
C SER A 128 26.36 2.45 -7.46
N HIS A 129 25.97 3.62 -6.97
CA HIS A 129 26.80 4.83 -6.92
C HIS A 129 27.31 5.13 -5.50
N CYS A 130 26.99 4.30 -4.51
CA CYS A 130 27.58 4.41 -3.19
C CYS A 130 29.10 4.20 -3.25
N LYS A 131 29.83 4.95 -2.41
CA LYS A 131 31.27 4.77 -2.23
C LYS A 131 31.65 3.34 -1.82
N PHE A 132 30.77 2.67 -1.08
CA PHE A 132 30.98 1.31 -0.58
C PHE A 132 30.01 0.33 -1.22
N ARG A 133 30.52 -0.84 -1.62
CA ARG A 133 29.73 -1.90 -2.26
C ARG A 133 28.62 -2.47 -1.37
N GLU A 134 28.90 -2.61 -0.07
CA GLU A 134 27.96 -3.14 0.93
C GLU A 134 27.45 -2.01 1.85
N CYS A 135 27.03 -0.89 1.24
CA CYS A 135 26.50 0.23 2.00
C CYS A 135 25.12 -0.11 2.58
N MET A 136 24.97 0.01 3.90
CA MET A 136 23.69 -0.13 4.63
C MET A 136 22.92 1.20 4.70
N HIS A 137 23.46 2.25 4.08
CA HIS A 137 22.90 3.60 4.02
C HIS A 137 22.65 4.27 5.38
N HIS A 138 23.24 3.76 6.46
CA HIS A 138 23.06 4.28 7.80
C HIS A 138 24.17 5.26 8.19
N LYS A 139 25.39 4.79 8.45
CA LYS A 139 26.51 5.61 8.97
C LYS A 139 27.60 5.87 7.93
N GLU A 140 27.49 5.26 6.78
CA GLU A 140 28.53 5.26 5.76
C GLU A 140 28.73 6.66 5.18
N PRO A 141 29.99 7.14 5.09
CA PRO A 141 30.30 8.38 4.40
C PRO A 141 30.23 8.18 2.87
N GLY A 142 29.77 9.18 2.12
CA GLY A 142 29.62 9.06 0.67
C GLY A 142 28.55 8.04 0.23
N CYS A 143 27.48 7.93 1.02
CA CYS A 143 26.29 7.16 0.66
C CYS A 143 25.46 7.95 -0.35
N GLU A 144 25.24 7.38 -1.53
CA GLU A 144 24.45 8.03 -2.57
C GLU A 144 22.98 8.18 -2.17
N VAL A 145 22.40 7.17 -1.52
CA VAL A 145 21.02 7.23 -1.01
C VAL A 145 20.82 8.46 -0.13
N LYS A 146 21.70 8.67 0.86
CA LYS A 146 21.62 9.84 1.76
C LYS A 146 21.78 11.15 1.00
N ARG A 147 22.69 11.21 0.02
CA ARG A 147 22.87 12.39 -0.84
C ARG A 147 21.61 12.70 -1.66
N GLN A 148 20.94 11.67 -2.19
CA GLN A 148 19.70 11.84 -2.95
C GLN A 148 18.51 12.22 -2.09
N VAL A 149 18.45 11.74 -0.84
CA VAL A 149 17.49 12.22 0.16
C VAL A 149 17.72 13.71 0.46
N GLU A 150 18.96 14.11 0.74
CA GLU A 150 19.31 15.52 0.97
C GLU A 150 18.99 16.43 -0.23
N ALA A 151 19.08 15.89 -1.45
CA ALA A 151 18.75 16.59 -2.69
C ALA A 151 17.25 16.57 -3.04
N GLY A 152 16.40 15.88 -2.26
CA GLY A 152 14.97 15.72 -2.52
C GLY A 152 14.64 14.85 -3.73
N THR A 153 15.60 14.06 -4.24
CA THR A 153 15.36 13.08 -5.31
C THR A 153 14.73 11.80 -4.77
N ILE A 154 15.11 11.41 -3.55
CA ILE A 154 14.45 10.37 -2.78
C ILE A 154 13.63 11.07 -1.69
N ALA A 155 12.35 10.73 -1.56
CA ALA A 155 11.47 11.32 -0.56
C ALA A 155 11.85 10.92 0.87
N THR A 156 11.55 11.80 1.83
CA THR A 156 11.74 11.58 3.28
C THR A 156 10.47 11.12 3.97
#